data_AF-A0AA43A8B5-F1
#
_entry.id   AF-A0AA43A8B5-F1
#
_cell.length_a   1.000
_cell.length_b   1.000
_cell.length_c   1.000
_cell.angle_alpha   90.00
_cell.angle_beta   90.00
_cell.angle_gamma   90.00
#
_symmetry.space_group_name_H-M   'P 1'
#
loop_
_entity.id
_entity.type
_entity.pdbx_description
1 polymer ?
#
loop_
_entity_poly.entity_id
_entity_poly.type
_entity_poly.pdbx_seq_one_letter_code
_entity_poly.pdbx_strand_id
1 'polypeptide(L)'
;MADQEIPKDFFEFMQKMWNPMGFPIPGMIAPTMSVEDLEKKIAELKAVETWLTMNTGFVQMTIKTLEMQKAGIESMQAAGKAAASGNKAPK
;
A
#
# COMPACT_ATOMS: atom_id res chain seq x y z
N MET A 1 -40.31 -30.45 13.24
CA MET A 1 -39.40 -29.58 12.44
C MET A 1 -38.83 -28.59 13.44
N ALA A 2 -37.53 -28.59 13.70
CA ALA A 2 -36.91 -27.74 14.72
C ALA A 2 -36.38 -26.48 14.04
N ASP A 3 -36.97 -25.34 14.37
CA ASP A 3 -36.46 -24.03 14.02
C ASP A 3 -35.10 -23.85 14.69
N GLN A 4 -34.06 -23.76 13.88
CA GLN A 4 -32.69 -23.58 14.31
C GLN A 4 -32.48 -22.09 14.60
N GLU A 5 -33.07 -21.61 15.70
CA GLU A 5 -32.80 -20.29 16.24
C GLU A 5 -31.34 -20.26 16.71
N ILE A 6 -30.50 -19.44 16.05
CA ILE A 6 -29.13 -19.23 16.50
C ILE A 6 -29.19 -18.76 17.95
N PRO A 7 -28.57 -19.48 18.91
CA PRO A 7 -28.73 -19.19 20.34
C PRO A 7 -28.33 -17.75 20.64
N LYS A 8 -29.19 -17.01 21.34
CA LYS A 8 -28.91 -15.62 21.76
C LYS A 8 -27.56 -15.48 22.48
N ASP A 9 -27.18 -16.52 23.23
CA ASP A 9 -25.88 -16.64 23.89
C ASP A 9 -24.68 -16.52 22.93
N PHE A 10 -24.81 -17.07 21.71
CA PHE A 10 -23.77 -16.98 20.70
C PHE A 10 -23.63 -15.55 20.17
N PHE A 11 -24.74 -14.85 19.99
CA PHE A 11 -24.75 -13.46 19.54
C PHE A 11 -24.18 -12.52 20.62
N GLU A 12 -24.57 -12.71 21.88
CA GLU A 12 -24.04 -11.95 23.01
C GLU A 12 -22.53 -12.15 23.20
N PHE A 13 -22.04 -13.38 23.02
CA PHE A 13 -20.60 -13.67 23.03
C PHE A 13 -19.84 -12.89 21.96
N MET A 14 -20.33 -12.90 20.72
CA MET A 14 -19.70 -12.18 19.61
C MET A 14 -19.74 -10.67 19.81
N GLN A 15 -20.87 -10.15 20.31
CA GLN A 15 -21.01 -8.73 20.65
C GLN A 15 -20.02 -8.30 21.74
N LYS A 16 -19.82 -9.13 22.77
CA LYS A 16 -18.85 -8.88 23.84
C LYS A 16 -17.40 -8.96 23.35
N MET A 17 -17.11 -9.82 22.37
CA MET A 17 -15.78 -9.95 21.76
C MET A 17 -15.43 -8.73 20.90
N TRP A 18 -16.40 -8.18 20.16
CA TRP A 18 -16.19 -7.05 19.26
C TRP A 18 -16.34 -5.68 19.95
N ASN A 19 -17.17 -5.60 21.00
CA ASN A 19 -17.42 -4.37 21.74
C ASN A 19 -17.44 -4.62 23.26
N PRO A 20 -16.26 -4.80 23.89
CA PRO A 20 -16.15 -5.18 25.30
C PRO A 20 -16.68 -4.12 26.29
N MET A 21 -16.87 -2.88 25.83
CA MET A 21 -17.31 -1.76 26.67
C MET A 21 -18.79 -1.38 26.46
N GLY A 22 -19.52 -2.06 25.56
CA GLY A 22 -20.97 -1.87 25.37
C GLY A 22 -21.40 -0.51 24.82
N PHE A 23 -20.46 0.36 24.42
CA PHE A 23 -20.76 1.64 23.80
C PHE A 23 -20.89 1.49 22.28
N PRO A 24 -21.93 2.02 21.64
CA PRO A 24 -21.98 2.02 20.18
C PRO A 24 -20.84 2.89 19.65
N ILE A 25 -19.79 2.28 19.10
CA ILE A 25 -18.70 2.99 18.45
C ILE A 25 -19.21 3.43 17.07
N PRO A 26 -19.37 4.74 16.80
CA PRO A 26 -19.79 5.21 15.47
C PRO A 26 -18.75 4.78 14.43
N GLY A 27 -19.18 4.05 13.40
CA GLY A 27 -18.28 3.45 12.40
C GLY A 27 -17.88 2.00 12.70
N MET A 28 -18.25 1.44 13.86
CA MET A 28 -18.23 0.01 14.10
C MET A 28 -19.48 -0.57 13.45
N ILE A 29 -19.28 -1.20 12.30
CA ILE A 29 -20.33 -1.76 11.47
C ILE A 29 -21.06 -2.83 12.29
N ALA A 30 -22.37 -2.68 12.46
CA ALA A 30 -23.20 -3.66 13.16
C ALA A 30 -23.03 -5.05 12.52
N PRO A 31 -23.25 -6.16 13.25
CA PRO A 31 -23.15 -7.53 12.73
C PRO A 31 -24.22 -7.88 11.67
N THR A 32 -24.83 -6.87 11.05
CA THR A 32 -25.82 -6.96 10.00
C THR A 32 -25.23 -6.69 8.61
N MET A 33 -23.90 -6.48 8.47
CA MET A 33 -23.28 -6.52 7.15
C MET A 33 -23.43 -7.93 6.60
N SER A 34 -24.15 -8.04 5.48
CA SER A 34 -24.24 -9.29 4.76
C SER A 34 -22.84 -9.71 4.30
N VAL A 35 -22.60 -11.01 4.14
CA VAL A 35 -21.36 -11.50 3.54
C VAL A 35 -21.11 -10.83 2.18
N GLU A 36 -22.17 -10.52 1.45
CA GLU A 36 -22.13 -9.80 0.17
C GLU A 36 -21.53 -8.38 0.31
N ASP A 37 -21.91 -7.63 1.35
CA ASP A 37 -21.34 -6.29 1.59
C ASP A 37 -19.84 -6.36 1.93
N LEU A 38 -19.43 -7.40 2.68
CA LEU A 38 -18.02 -7.64 2.98
C LEU A 38 -17.24 -8.00 1.71
N GLU A 39 -17.77 -8.89 0.87
CA GLU A 39 -17.16 -9.26 -0.41
C GLU A 39 -17.00 -8.04 -1.33
N LYS A 40 -18.02 -7.18 -1.40
CA LYS A 40 -17.94 -5.92 -2.15
C LYS A 40 -16.84 -5.01 -1.61
N LYS A 41 -16.78 -4.81 -0.29
CA LYS A 41 -15.75 -3.99 0.35
C LYS A 41 -14.34 -4.55 0.12
N ILE A 42 -14.19 -5.87 0.17
CA ILE A 42 -12.93 -6.56 -0.14
C ILE A 42 -12.54 -6.31 -1.59
N ALA A 43 -13.46 -6.44 -2.55
CA ALA A 43 -13.19 -6.19 -3.96
C ALA A 43 -12.76 -4.73 -4.23
N GLU A 44 -13.44 -3.77 -3.62
CA GLU A 44 -13.07 -2.35 -3.70
C GLU A 44 -11.66 -2.10 -3.15
N LEU A 45 -11.34 -2.66 -1.98
CA LEU A 45 -10.02 -2.50 -1.37
C LEU A 45 -8.90 -3.17 -2.18
N LYS A 46 -9.16 -4.33 -2.81
CA LYS A 46 -8.20 -4.98 -3.74
C LYS A 46 -7.93 -4.15 -4.98
N ALA A 47 -8.94 -3.46 -5.50
CA ALA A 47 -8.74 -2.54 -6.63
C ALA A 47 -7.85 -1.35 -6.22
N VAL A 48 -8.08 -0.78 -5.03
CA VAL A 48 -7.24 0.29 -4.46
C VAL A 48 -5.80 -0.21 -4.24
N GLU A 49 -5.63 -1.40 -3.66
CA GLU A 49 -4.32 -2.02 -3.46
C GLU A 49 -3.56 -2.20 -4.79
N THR A 50 -4.26 -2.69 -5.82
CA THR A 50 -3.68 -2.86 -7.16
C THR A 50 -3.22 -1.51 -7.73
N TRP A 51 -4.03 -0.46 -7.59
CA TRP A 51 -3.68 0.89 -8.06
C TRP A 51 -2.47 1.48 -7.31
N LEU A 52 -2.41 1.30 -5.99
CA LEU A 52 -1.27 1.74 -5.16
C LEU A 52 0.01 0.99 -5.52
N THR A 53 -0.10 -0.31 -5.81
CA THR A 53 1.03 -1.13 -6.27
C THR A 53 1.58 -0.61 -7.59
N MET A 54 0.70 -0.29 -8.55
CA MET A 54 1.11 0.32 -9.82
C MET A 54 1.82 1.67 -9.61
N ASN A 55 1.25 2.55 -8.78
CA ASN A 55 1.87 3.85 -8.47
C ASN A 55 3.26 3.70 -7.86
N THR A 56 3.40 2.76 -6.92
CA THR A 56 4.69 2.45 -6.31
C THR A 56 5.70 2.00 -7.37
N GLY A 57 5.29 1.11 -8.29
CA GLY A 57 6.14 0.67 -9.40
C GLY A 57 6.56 1.82 -10.32
N PHE A 58 5.65 2.74 -10.66
CA PHE A 58 5.97 3.91 -11.48
C PHE A 58 6.98 4.82 -10.79
N VAL A 59 6.79 5.15 -9.51
CA VAL A 59 7.72 5.98 -8.75
C VAL A 59 9.11 5.34 -8.70
N GLN A 60 9.19 4.03 -8.43
CA GLN A 60 10.46 3.30 -8.41
C GLN A 60 11.16 3.33 -9.78
N MET A 61 10.42 3.20 -10.88
CA MET A 61 10.98 3.29 -12.23
C MET A 61 11.50 4.70 -12.55
N THR A 62 10.77 5.74 -12.16
CA THR A 62 11.22 7.14 -12.30
C THR A 62 12.51 7.39 -11.52
N ILE A 63 12.60 6.91 -10.27
CA ILE A 63 13.82 7.02 -9.47
C ILE A 63 15.00 6.36 -10.17
N LYS A 64 14.86 5.10 -10.60
CA LYS A 64 15.93 4.38 -11.30
C LYS A 64 16.39 5.11 -12.58
N THR A 65 15.45 5.69 -13.31
CA THR A 65 15.75 6.48 -14.52
C THR A 65 16.58 7.72 -14.17
N LEU A 66 16.20 8.45 -13.11
CA LEU A 66 16.95 9.61 -12.64
C LEU A 66 18.34 9.23 -12.11
N GLU A 67 18.47 8.09 -11.43
CA GLU A 67 19.76 7.56 -10.98
C GLU A 67 20.69 7.24 -12.17
N MET A 68 20.16 6.61 -13.23
CA MET A 68 20.91 6.36 -14.46
C MET A 68 21.32 7.66 -15.16
N GLN A 69 20.42 8.66 -15.23
CA GLN A 69 20.74 9.98 -15.78
C GLN A 69 21.85 10.67 -15.00
N LYS A 70 21.78 10.62 -13.65
CA LYS A 70 22.82 11.16 -12.77
C LYS A 70 24.17 10.50 -13.02
N ALA A 71 24.22 9.17 -13.02
CA ALA A 71 25.46 8.42 -13.27
C ALA A 71 26.07 8.75 -14.64
N GLY A 72 25.23 8.94 -15.67
CA GLY A 72 25.67 9.40 -16.99
C GLY A 72 26.33 10.77 -16.96
N ILE A 73 25.73 11.74 -16.27
CA ILE A 73 26.29 13.09 -16.10
C ILE A 73 27.61 13.04 -15.32
N GLU A 74 27.70 12.26 -14.24
CA GLU A 74 28.92 12.11 -13.44
C GLU A 74 30.06 11.53 -14.28
N SER A 75 29.78 10.53 -15.12
CA SER A 75 30.74 9.95 -16.07
C SER A 75 31.24 10.99 -17.07
N MET A 76 30.34 11.78 -17.67
CA MET A 76 30.71 12.86 -18.58
C MET A 76 31.58 13.94 -17.91
N GLN A 77 31.25 14.33 -16.67
CA GLN A 77 32.05 15.31 -15.92
C GLN A 77 33.44 14.76 -15.59
N ALA A 78 33.54 13.48 -15.22
CA ALA A 78 34.82 12.82 -14.97
C ALA A 78 35.69 12.79 -16.25
N ALA A 79 35.10 12.44 -17.40
CA ALA A 79 35.78 12.47 -18.69
C ALA A 79 36.25 13.88 -19.07
N GLY A 80 35.40 14.90 -18.88
CA GLY A 80 35.76 16.30 -19.12
C GLY A 80 36.92 16.79 -18.24
N LYS A 81 36.92 16.41 -16.95
CA LYS A 81 38.04 16.72 -16.03
C LYS A 81 39.33 16.01 -16.45
N ALA A 82 39.26 14.74 -16.82
CA ALA A 82 40.42 13.98 -17.31
C ALA A 82 41.03 14.64 -18.57
N ALA A 83 40.19 15.02 -19.53
CA ALA A 83 40.61 15.73 -20.74
C ALA A 83 41.26 17.10 -20.41
N ALA A 84 40.71 17.85 -19.46
CA ALA A 84 41.30 19.13 -19.02
C ALA A 84 42.63 18.96 -18.28
N SER A 85 42.81 17.87 -17.52
CA SER A 85 44.06 17.57 -16.83
C SER A 85 45.16 17.01 -17.74
N GLY A 86 44.79 16.32 -18.83
CA GLY A 86 45.74 15.83 -19.84
C GLY A 86 46.41 16.93 -20.66
N ASN A 87 45.90 18.16 -20.62
CA ASN A 87 46.45 19.31 -21.34
C ASN A 87 47.50 20.11 -20.53
N LYS A 88 47.89 19.65 -19.33
CA LYS A 88 49.06 20.18 -18.61
C LYS A 88 50.31 19.39 -19.04
N ALA A 89 50.90 19.77 -20.17
CA ALA A 89 52.21 19.27 -20.58
C ALA A 89 53.29 19.69 -19.55
N PRO A 90 54.18 18.79 -19.12
CA PRO A 90 55.37 19.19 -18.36
C PRO A 90 56.32 19.95 -19.29
N LYS A 91 56.87 21.06 -18.77
CA LYS A 91 57.94 21.84 -19.43
C LYS A 91 59.22 21.04 -19.61
#